data_AF-A0AAP3M489-F1
#
_entry.id   AF-A0AAP3M489-F1
#
_cell.length_a   1.000
_cell.length_b   1.000
_cell.length_c   1.000
_cell.angle_alpha   90.00
_cell.angle_beta   90.00
_cell.angle_gamma   90.00
#
_symmetry.space_group_name_H-M   'P 1'
#
loop_
_entity.id
_entity.type
_entity.pdbx_description
1 polymer ?
#
loop_
_entity_poly.entity_id
_entity_poly.type
_entity_poly.pdbx_seq_one_letter_code
_entity_poly.pdbx_strand_id
1 'polypeptide(L)'
;MSGKSFEGQVSRMGWEPGARPRPELVDRILDHHGHDAGRDIGPSLLGVALGALLGLLLKGMGLDGSPWGAGTGFFGDVIGALALGGFAAAVLAAVLGAMRAKSNPELLQFASINLLTVLIVYLV
;
A
#
# COMPACT_ATOMS: atom_id res chain seq x y z
N MET A 1 40.89 13.98 -21.65
CA MET A 1 39.70 13.63 -20.83
C MET A 1 38.44 13.97 -21.62
N SER A 2 37.49 13.04 -21.71
CA SER A 2 36.32 13.16 -22.59
C SER A 2 35.29 14.14 -22.00
N GLY A 3 34.96 15.20 -22.75
CA GLY A 3 33.97 16.21 -22.34
C GLY A 3 32.51 15.74 -22.32
N LYS A 4 32.27 14.43 -22.43
CA LYS A 4 30.95 13.79 -22.37
C LYS A 4 30.66 13.12 -21.03
N SER A 5 31.63 13.02 -20.11
CA SER A 5 31.36 12.54 -18.76
C SER A 5 30.74 13.65 -17.91
N PHE A 6 29.90 13.25 -16.95
CA PHE A 6 29.31 14.15 -15.95
C PHE A 6 30.37 15.05 -15.29
N GLU A 7 31.51 14.46 -14.94
CA GLU A 7 32.64 15.14 -14.32
C GLU A 7 33.26 16.23 -15.20
N GLY A 8 33.37 16.00 -16.51
CA GLY A 8 33.83 16.99 -17.49
C GLY A 8 32.80 18.06 -17.85
N GLN A 9 31.53 17.86 -17.50
CA GLN A 9 30.48 18.89 -17.59
C GLN A 9 30.46 19.74 -16.31
N VAL A 10 30.55 19.11 -15.14
CA VAL A 10 30.63 19.80 -13.84
C VAL A 10 31.86 20.70 -13.75
N SER A 11 33.03 20.22 -14.21
CA SER A 11 34.26 21.04 -14.22
C SER A 11 34.15 22.27 -15.14
N ARG A 12 33.34 22.19 -16.20
CA ARG A 12 33.10 23.31 -17.13
C ARG A 12 32.11 24.33 -16.61
N MET A 13 31.21 23.93 -15.72
CA MET A 13 30.28 24.85 -15.06
C MET A 13 30.95 25.71 -13.98
N GLY A 14 32.24 25.46 -13.67
CA GLY A 14 32.93 26.16 -12.58
C GLY A 14 32.29 25.89 -11.22
N TRP A 15 31.60 24.76 -11.09
CA TRP A 15 30.91 24.38 -9.86
C TRP A 15 31.93 23.95 -8.81
N GLU A 16 32.10 24.75 -7.77
CA GLU A 16 32.89 24.40 -6.59
C GLU A 16 32.00 23.66 -5.57
N PRO A 17 32.33 22.41 -5.18
CA PRO A 17 31.66 21.70 -4.09
C PRO A 17 32.05 22.33 -2.76
N GLY A 18 31.48 23.50 -2.45
CA GLY A 18 31.86 24.30 -1.30
C GLY A 18 30.82 25.33 -0.86
N ALA A 19 29.84 25.66 -1.71
CA ALA A 19 28.69 26.44 -1.29
C ALA A 19 27.86 25.60 -0.32
N ARG A 20 28.15 25.71 0.99
CA ARG A 20 27.26 25.21 2.04
C ARG A 20 25.86 25.72 1.69
N PRO A 21 24.88 24.84 1.51
CA PRO A 21 23.52 25.25 1.22
C PRO A 21 23.11 26.29 2.26
N ARG A 22 22.54 27.42 1.83
CA ARG A 22 22.01 28.41 2.78
C ARG A 22 21.05 27.67 3.70
N PRO A 23 21.23 27.71 5.04
CA PRO A 23 20.37 26.98 5.98
C PRO A 23 18.89 27.27 5.72
N GLU A 24 18.56 28.53 5.44
CA GLU A 24 17.23 29.01 5.06
C GLU A 24 16.61 28.34 3.81
N LEU A 25 17.44 27.83 2.90
CA LEU A 25 17.01 27.13 1.69
C LEU A 25 16.78 25.65 1.98
N VAL A 26 17.61 25.07 2.85
CA VAL A 26 17.42 23.70 3.37
C VAL A 26 16.16 23.65 4.21
N ASP A 27 15.98 24.60 5.13
CA ASP A 27 14.80 24.70 5.99
C ASP A 27 13.53 24.91 5.16
N ARG A 28 13.56 25.77 4.12
CA ARG A 28 12.41 25.90 3.21
C ARG A 28 12.09 24.63 2.43
N ILE A 29 13.10 23.88 1.98
CA ILE A 29 12.87 22.61 1.27
C ILE A 29 12.32 21.57 2.24
N LEU A 30 12.87 21.50 3.46
CA LEU A 30 12.43 20.60 4.53
C LEU A 30 11.03 20.96 5.04
N ASP A 31 10.69 22.24 5.19
CA ASP A 31 9.36 22.68 5.58
C ASP A 31 8.35 22.38 4.46
N HIS A 32 8.71 22.65 3.20
CA HIS A 32 7.85 22.38 2.05
C HIS A 32 7.64 20.87 1.81
N HIS A 33 8.66 20.04 2.08
CA HIS A 33 8.52 18.58 2.00
C HIS A 33 8.01 17.95 3.30
N GLY A 34 8.11 18.64 4.43
CA GLY A 34 7.84 18.11 5.76
C GLY A 34 6.42 18.33 6.24
N HIS A 35 5.75 19.41 5.80
CA HIS A 35 4.38 19.72 6.23
C HIS A 35 3.30 18.91 5.48
N ASP A 36 3.54 18.52 4.22
CA ASP A 36 2.57 17.77 3.41
C ASP A 36 2.90 16.27 3.27
N ALA A 37 4.02 15.80 3.83
CA ALA A 37 4.42 14.39 3.81
C ALA A 37 3.77 13.53 4.92
N GLY A 38 2.71 14.05 5.56
CA GLY A 38 1.80 13.26 6.38
C GLY A 38 0.95 12.36 5.48
N ARG A 39 1.56 11.37 4.84
CA ARG A 39 0.84 10.35 4.07
C ARG A 39 -0.15 9.69 5.03
N ASP A 40 -1.44 9.89 4.82
CA ASP A 40 -2.46 9.39 5.74
C ASP A 40 -2.27 7.87 5.92
N ILE A 41 -2.03 7.48 7.18
CA ILE A 41 -1.79 6.10 7.59
C ILE A 41 -3.13 5.36 7.74
N GLY A 42 -4.24 6.09 7.89
CA GLY A 42 -5.59 5.53 8.05
C GLY A 42 -5.96 4.49 6.99
N PRO A 43 -5.86 4.81 5.69
CA PRO A 43 -6.13 3.85 4.61
C PRO A 43 -5.27 2.59 4.69
N SER A 44 -4.01 2.71 5.10
CA SER A 44 -3.11 1.55 5.30
C SER A 44 -3.57 0.68 6.46
N LEU A 45 -3.85 1.27 7.62
CA LEU A 45 -4.27 0.53 8.81
C LEU A 45 -5.59 -0.20 8.59
N LEU A 46 -6.56 0.46 7.96
CA LEU A 46 -7.82 -0.17 7.57
C LEU A 46 -7.58 -1.29 6.56
N GLY A 47 -6.69 -1.07 5.59
CA GLY A 47 -6.31 -2.07 4.60
C GLY A 47 -5.77 -3.34 5.28
N VAL A 48 -4.81 -3.19 6.19
CA VAL A 48 -4.23 -4.30 6.96
C VAL A 48 -5.28 -4.99 7.83
N ALA A 49 -6.06 -4.23 8.61
CA ALA A 49 -7.03 -4.81 9.54
C ALA A 49 -8.10 -5.62 8.81
N LEU A 50 -8.71 -5.04 7.78
CA LEU A 50 -9.72 -5.73 6.97
C LEU A 50 -9.10 -6.88 6.17
N GLY A 51 -7.87 -6.70 5.66
CA GLY A 51 -7.21 -7.71 4.85
C GLY A 51 -6.80 -8.94 5.65
N ALA A 52 -6.33 -8.73 6.88
CA ALA A 52 -6.02 -9.82 7.80
C ALA A 52 -7.27 -10.58 8.22
N LEU A 53 -8.37 -9.87 8.52
CA LEU A 53 -9.64 -10.49 8.85
C LEU A 53 -10.19 -11.32 7.67
N LEU A 54 -10.19 -10.76 6.46
CA LEU A 54 -10.61 -11.48 5.26
C LEU A 54 -9.71 -12.69 4.96
N GLY A 55 -8.39 -12.52 5.06
CA GLY A 55 -7.43 -13.61 4.87
C GLY A 55 -7.66 -14.76 5.84
N LEU A 56 -7.92 -14.45 7.12
CA LEU A 56 -8.23 -15.45 8.15
C LEU A 56 -9.53 -16.19 7.85
N LEU A 57 -10.58 -15.47 7.46
CA LEU A 57 -11.86 -16.06 7.10
C LEU A 57 -11.71 -17.03 5.92
N LEU A 58 -11.07 -16.59 4.83
CA LEU A 58 -10.83 -17.41 3.63
C LEU A 58 -9.95 -18.62 3.94
N LYS A 59 -8.86 -18.44 4.70
CA LYS A 59 -7.98 -19.54 5.08
C LYS A 59 -8.72 -20.57 5.92
N GLY A 60 -9.51 -20.10 6.89
CA GLY A 60 -10.31 -20.97 7.76
C GLY A 60 -11.32 -21.84 7.00
N MET A 61 -11.75 -21.47 5.79
CA MET A 61 -12.65 -22.34 5.00
C MET A 61 -11.98 -23.66 4.57
N GLY A 62 -10.65 -23.66 4.39
CA GLY A 62 -9.88 -24.82 3.96
C GLY A 62 -9.18 -25.59 5.09
N LEU A 63 -9.37 -25.17 6.35
CA LEU A 63 -8.76 -25.83 7.50
C LEU A 63 -9.72 -26.84 8.13
N ASP A 64 -9.24 -28.07 8.31
CA ASP A 64 -9.98 -29.11 9.02
C ASP A 64 -10.26 -28.68 10.47
N GLY A 65 -11.51 -28.84 10.90
CA GLY A 65 -11.96 -28.45 12.24
C GLY A 65 -12.21 -26.95 12.43
N SER A 66 -12.09 -26.13 11.38
CA SER A 66 -12.51 -24.73 11.42
C SER A 66 -14.02 -24.61 11.68
N PRO A 67 -14.49 -23.65 12.51
CA PRO A 67 -15.92 -23.45 12.77
C PRO A 67 -16.73 -23.02 11.54
N TRP A 68 -16.07 -22.49 10.52
CA TRP A 68 -16.66 -22.08 9.24
C TRP A 68 -16.04 -22.78 8.04
N GLY A 69 -15.45 -23.95 8.27
CA GLY A 69 -15.00 -24.86 7.21
C GLY A 69 -16.17 -25.51 6.47
N ALA A 70 -15.86 -26.26 5.41
CA ALA A 70 -16.86 -27.02 4.69
C ALA A 70 -17.59 -28.01 5.64
N GLY A 71 -18.92 -28.07 5.53
CA GLY A 71 -19.72 -29.03 6.30
C GLY A 71 -20.03 -28.63 7.75
N THR A 72 -19.76 -27.39 8.17
CA THR A 72 -20.14 -26.91 9.52
C THR A 72 -21.58 -26.40 9.62
N GLY A 73 -22.39 -26.64 8.58
CA GLY A 73 -23.80 -26.30 8.51
C GLY A 73 -24.05 -24.80 8.26
N PHE A 74 -25.25 -24.34 8.62
CA PHE A 74 -25.73 -22.99 8.26
C PHE A 74 -24.77 -21.86 8.63
N PHE A 75 -24.17 -21.90 9.83
CA PHE A 75 -23.24 -20.85 10.26
C PHE A 75 -21.96 -20.83 9.43
N GLY A 76 -21.45 -22.00 9.02
CA GLY A 76 -20.32 -22.09 8.10
C GLY A 76 -20.64 -21.51 6.74
N ASP A 77 -21.81 -21.84 6.19
CA ASP A 77 -22.24 -21.33 4.89
C ASP A 77 -22.36 -19.79 4.89
N VAL A 78 -22.92 -19.21 5.96
CA VAL A 78 -23.04 -17.75 6.11
C VAL A 78 -21.66 -17.10 6.19
N ILE A 79 -20.76 -17.62 7.05
CA ILE A 79 -19.42 -17.04 7.21
C ILE A 79 -18.60 -17.22 5.93
N GLY A 80 -18.69 -18.36 5.26
CA GLY A 80 -18.05 -18.63 3.97
C GLY A 80 -18.56 -17.71 2.87
N ALA A 81 -19.87 -17.48 2.80
CA ALA A 81 -20.47 -16.54 1.85
C ALA A 81 -19.99 -15.09 2.11
N LEU A 82 -19.90 -14.68 3.38
CA LEU A 82 -19.36 -13.37 3.75
C LEU A 82 -17.88 -13.24 3.39
N ALA A 83 -17.07 -14.28 3.58
CA ALA A 83 -15.66 -14.30 3.23
C ALA A 83 -15.47 -14.16 1.71
N LEU A 84 -16.20 -14.95 0.91
CA LEU A 84 -16.14 -14.89 -0.55
C LEU A 84 -16.68 -13.56 -1.10
N GLY A 85 -17.80 -13.08 -0.55
CA GLY A 85 -18.37 -11.78 -0.91
C GLY A 85 -17.42 -10.63 -0.58
N GLY A 86 -16.80 -10.67 0.60
CA GLY A 86 -15.79 -9.69 1.00
C GLY A 86 -14.55 -9.74 0.12
N PHE A 87 -14.10 -10.94 -0.29
CA PHE A 87 -12.98 -11.09 -1.23
C PHE A 87 -13.29 -10.49 -2.59
N ALA A 88 -14.47 -10.79 -3.15
CA ALA A 88 -14.92 -10.20 -4.39
C ALA A 88 -14.99 -8.66 -4.29
N ALA A 89 -15.49 -8.13 -3.18
CA ALA A 89 -15.50 -6.69 -2.92
C ALA A 89 -14.09 -6.09 -2.83
N ALA A 90 -13.13 -6.78 -2.19
CA ALA A 90 -11.74 -6.34 -2.12
C ALA A 90 -11.08 -6.27 -3.51
N VAL A 91 -11.32 -7.27 -4.36
CA VAL A 91 -10.86 -7.27 -5.76
C VAL A 91 -11.48 -6.11 -6.54
N LEU A 92 -12.80 -5.91 -6.43
CA LEU A 92 -13.48 -4.78 -7.09
C LEU A 92 -12.96 -3.43 -6.60
N ALA A 93 -12.72 -3.28 -5.29
CA ALA A 93 -12.14 -2.07 -4.71
C ALA A 93 -10.73 -1.80 -5.26
N ALA A 94 -9.93 -2.83 -5.50
CA ALA A 94 -8.61 -2.67 -6.10
C ALA A 94 -8.67 -2.25 -7.57
N VAL A 95 -9.59 -2.83 -8.36
CA VAL A 95 -9.82 -2.38 -9.74
C VAL A 95 -10.28 -0.92 -9.77
N LEU A 96 -11.24 -0.56 -8.93
CA LEU A 96 -11.73 0.82 -8.81
C LEU A 96 -10.63 1.78 -8.33
N GLY A 97 -9.81 1.36 -7.37
CA GLY A 97 -8.65 2.11 -6.89
C GLY A 97 -7.62 2.34 -7.99
N ALA A 98 -7.34 1.32 -8.81
CA ALA A 98 -6.43 1.45 -9.96
C ALA A 98 -6.98 2.42 -11.01
N MET A 99 -8.28 2.33 -11.34
CA MET A 99 -8.93 3.25 -12.28
C MET A 99 -8.95 4.70 -11.77
N ARG A 100 -9.08 4.89 -10.46
CA ARG A 100 -9.18 6.21 -9.80
C ARG A 100 -7.89 6.67 -9.13
N ALA A 101 -6.75 6.06 -9.41
CA ALA A 101 -5.48 6.32 -8.73
C ALA A 101 -5.08 7.80 -8.69
N LYS A 102 -5.38 8.55 -9.76
CA LYS A 102 -5.07 9.99 -9.84
C LYS A 102 -6.01 10.87 -9.02
N SER A 103 -7.27 10.46 -8.87
CA SER A 103 -8.32 11.24 -8.19
C SER A 103 -8.52 10.82 -6.74
N ASN A 104 -8.19 9.58 -6.39
CA ASN A 104 -8.35 9.02 -5.06
C ASN A 104 -7.19 8.06 -4.75
N PRO A 105 -6.03 8.60 -4.34
CA PRO A 105 -4.85 7.79 -4.02
C PRO A 105 -5.05 6.95 -2.75
N GLU A 106 -5.90 7.39 -1.83
CA GLU A 106 -6.22 6.67 -0.59
C GLU A 106 -6.94 5.35 -0.86
N LEU A 107 -7.90 5.35 -1.80
CA LEU A 107 -8.60 4.12 -2.20
C LEU A 107 -7.62 3.08 -2.78
N LEU A 108 -6.69 3.54 -3.63
CA LEU A 108 -5.66 2.66 -4.18
C LEU A 108 -4.75 2.12 -3.08
N GLN A 109 -4.31 2.97 -2.15
CA GLN A 109 -3.47 2.60 -1.01
C GLN A 109 -4.18 1.55 -0.13
N PHE A 110 -5.41 1.83 0.28
CA PHE A 110 -6.25 0.92 1.03
C PHE A 110 -6.41 -0.42 0.31
N ALA A 111 -6.86 -0.42 -0.94
CA ALA A 111 -7.20 -1.64 -1.66
C ALA A 111 -5.97 -2.50 -1.99
N SER A 112 -4.84 -1.86 -2.30
CA SER A 112 -3.57 -2.56 -2.57
C SER A 112 -3.04 -3.23 -1.29
N ILE A 113 -3.05 -2.51 -0.17
CA ILE A 113 -2.61 -3.06 1.12
C ILE A 113 -3.56 -4.17 1.57
N ASN A 114 -4.87 -3.95 1.42
CA ASN A 114 -5.89 -4.94 1.76
C ASN A 114 -5.67 -6.27 1.03
N LEU A 115 -5.59 -6.24 -0.31
CA LEU A 115 -5.35 -7.46 -1.10
C LEU A 115 -4.01 -8.12 -0.78
N LEU A 116 -2.95 -7.32 -0.60
CA LEU A 116 -1.65 -7.85 -0.21
C LEU A 116 -1.71 -8.57 1.13
N THR A 117 -2.37 -7.97 2.13
CA THR A 117 -2.55 -8.58 3.46
C THR A 117 -3.42 -9.84 3.39
N VAL A 118 -4.51 -9.84 2.62
CA VAL A 118 -5.33 -11.04 2.38
C VAL A 118 -4.45 -12.17 1.84
N LEU A 119 -3.64 -11.88 0.82
CA LEU A 119 -2.79 -12.87 0.17
C LEU A 119 -1.72 -13.42 1.13
N ILE A 120 -1.07 -12.55 1.91
CA ILE A 120 -0.09 -12.96 2.93
C ILE A 120 -0.75 -13.88 3.96
N VAL A 121 -1.86 -13.45 4.56
CA VAL A 121 -2.54 -14.23 5.63
C VAL A 121 -3.12 -15.53 5.11
N TYR A 122 -3.57 -15.56 3.85
CA TYR A 122 -4.07 -16.78 3.23
C TYR A 122 -2.96 -17.80 2.96
N LEU A 123 -1.79 -17.34 2.50
CA LEU A 123 -0.68 -18.21 2.08
C LEU A 123 0.23 -18.69 3.23
N VAL A 124 0.35 -17.91 4.30
CA VAL A 124 1.11 -18.26 5.52
C VAL A 124 0.18 -18.98 6.46
#